data_AF-A0A933Z7Z1-F1
#
_entry.id   AF-A0A933Z7Z1-F1
#
_cell.length_a   1.000
_cell.length_b   1.000
_cell.length_c   1.000
_cell.angle_alpha   90.00
_cell.angle_beta   90.00
_cell.angle_gamma   90.00
#
_symmetry.space_group_name_H-M   'P 1'
#
loop_
_entity.id
_entity.type
_entity.pdbx_description
1 polymer ?
#
loop_
_entity_poly.entity_id
_entity_poly.type
_entity_poly.pdbx_seq_one_letter_code
_entity_poly.pdbx_strand_id
1 'polypeptide(L)'
;MAQNISRRAFLKTGLTAAAGLAATGLALPQAVQASQGGELCTLLDLSKCIGCEACVEACREQWQAGLPDPAGPIPRSLPPRVPIEDWSRRKDVQDRLTPYNFLYLEHLEVPHQGRQVELHLPRRCMHCSNPPCSNLCPFGACQTESNGAVHIEQDVCLGGAKCKNVCPWHIPQRQSGVGLYLSLMPQYMGNGVMRKCHRCLPLLAQGQAPRCIEACPQQVQSIGPRREQEGKAEALARDMAHKDGASPEKWRDYVYGLMENGGTNTIYVAPLPFKEINAALLQDHQERAEKDRAAEQKAGRRPEAGNLGRPHLGPVKDSMADAKNLTLALAVAPLAGLAAGLGRFLGKTRKLAASAAPPASPAEAQKGGLS
;
A
#
# COMPACT_ATOMS: atom_id res chain seq x y z
N MET A 1 25.38 -11.49 52.35
CA MET A 1 24.12 -11.67 53.13
C MET A 1 22.95 -11.46 52.17
N ALA A 2 22.38 -12.54 51.65
CA ALA A 2 21.19 -12.47 50.80
C ALA A 2 19.95 -12.44 51.70
N GLN A 3 19.20 -11.34 51.70
CA GLN A 3 17.94 -11.26 52.44
C GLN A 3 16.80 -11.84 51.61
N ASN A 4 16.17 -12.88 52.15
CA ASN A 4 14.98 -13.52 51.60
C ASN A 4 13.78 -12.56 51.65
N ILE A 5 13.39 -12.02 50.49
CA ILE A 5 12.12 -11.29 50.35
C ILE A 5 10.99 -12.32 50.41
N SER A 6 10.16 -12.24 51.45
CA SER A 6 9.04 -13.18 51.60
C SER A 6 7.98 -12.97 50.50
N ARG A 7 7.36 -14.05 50.03
CA ARG A 7 6.27 -14.05 49.03
C ARG A 7 5.11 -13.10 49.39
N ARG A 8 4.92 -12.79 50.67
CA ARG A 8 3.88 -11.89 51.16
C ARG A 8 4.24 -10.40 50.99
N ALA A 9 5.53 -10.05 50.95
CA ALA A 9 5.99 -8.70 50.64
C ALA A 9 5.85 -8.37 49.15
N PHE A 10 6.12 -9.34 48.27
CA PHE A 10 5.95 -9.20 46.81
C PHE A 10 4.50 -8.92 46.39
N LEU A 11 3.53 -9.57 47.06
CA LEU A 11 2.11 -9.35 46.79
C LEU A 11 1.59 -8.00 47.32
N LYS A 12 2.20 -7.44 48.36
CA LYS A 12 1.82 -6.11 48.88
C LYS A 12 2.42 -4.97 48.04
N THR A 13 3.65 -5.10 47.56
CA THR A 13 4.24 -4.12 46.64
C THR A 13 3.67 -4.22 45.21
N GLY A 14 3.18 -5.39 44.81
CA GLY A 14 2.50 -5.58 43.52
C GLY A 14 1.15 -4.86 43.41
N LEU A 15 0.40 -4.71 44.52
CA LEU A 15 -0.90 -4.02 44.49
C LEU A 15 -0.80 -2.50 44.52
N THR A 16 0.30 -1.92 44.99
CA THR A 16 0.48 -0.45 45.01
C THR A 16 1.03 0.11 43.70
N ALA A 17 1.64 -0.72 42.84
CA ALA A 17 2.10 -0.29 41.50
C ALA A 17 0.97 -0.25 40.46
N ALA A 18 -0.14 -0.95 40.68
CA ALA A 18 -1.28 -0.97 39.77
C ALA A 18 -2.22 0.25 39.91
N ALA A 19 -2.14 1.00 41.00
CA ALA A 19 -3.00 2.17 41.25
C ALA A 19 -2.34 3.51 40.84
N GLY A 20 -1.04 3.53 40.55
CA GLY A 20 -0.28 4.76 40.28
C GLY A 20 -0.29 5.24 38.82
N LEU A 21 -0.69 4.40 37.86
CA LEU A 21 -0.71 4.75 36.43
C LEU A 21 -2.01 5.43 35.98
N ALA A 22 -2.99 5.59 36.88
CA ALA A 22 -4.26 6.26 36.55
C ALA A 22 -4.21 7.80 36.68
N ALA A 23 -3.10 8.39 37.12
CA ALA A 23 -3.04 9.80 37.53
C ALA A 23 -2.12 10.71 36.69
N THR A 24 -1.57 10.24 35.57
CA THR A 24 -0.98 11.15 34.55
C THR A 24 -1.96 11.25 33.40
N GLY A 25 -2.90 12.19 33.52
CA GLY A 25 -3.91 12.51 32.52
C GLY A 25 -3.31 13.11 31.24
N LEU A 26 -2.58 12.29 30.46
CA LEU A 26 -2.58 12.46 29.02
C LEU A 26 -3.99 12.07 28.57
N ALA A 27 -4.79 13.08 28.21
CA ALA A 27 -6.13 12.86 27.70
C ALA A 27 -6.06 11.88 26.52
N LEU A 28 -6.54 10.66 26.73
CA LEU A 28 -6.81 9.74 25.65
C LEU A 28 -7.81 10.44 24.71
N PRO A 29 -7.57 10.48 23.39
CA PRO A 29 -8.57 10.97 22.48
C PRO A 29 -9.82 10.09 22.62
N GLN A 30 -10.92 10.67 23.13
CA GLN A 30 -12.20 9.97 23.37
C GLN A 30 -12.66 9.13 22.16
N ALA A 31 -12.28 9.55 20.95
CA ALA A 31 -12.59 8.87 19.70
C ALA A 31 -12.00 7.44 19.56
N VAL A 32 -10.89 7.13 20.23
CA VAL A 32 -10.29 5.78 20.18
C VAL A 32 -10.98 4.83 21.17
N GLN A 33 -11.40 5.32 22.34
CA GLN A 33 -12.17 4.54 23.30
C GLN A 33 -13.64 4.36 22.89
N ALA A 34 -14.22 5.33 22.18
CA ALA A 34 -15.63 5.30 21.75
C ALA A 34 -15.93 4.26 20.64
N SER A 35 -14.91 3.66 20.01
CA SER A 35 -15.11 2.71 18.89
C SER A 35 -15.30 1.25 19.33
N GLN A 36 -15.73 0.98 20.56
CA GLN A 36 -16.06 -0.37 21.03
C GLN A 36 -17.20 -0.95 20.17
N GLY A 37 -16.85 -1.55 19.02
CA GLY A 37 -17.76 -2.20 18.06
C GLY A 37 -17.85 -1.61 16.65
N GLY A 38 -17.04 -0.61 16.25
CA GLY A 38 -17.18 0.05 14.94
C GLY A 38 -15.87 0.33 14.19
N GLU A 39 -15.97 0.55 12.89
CA GLU A 39 -14.82 0.93 12.05
C GLU A 39 -14.28 2.31 12.43
N LEU A 40 -12.96 2.42 12.50
CA LEU A 40 -12.24 3.67 12.63
C LEU A 40 -11.89 4.22 11.24
N CYS A 41 -12.14 5.52 11.05
CA CYS A 41 -11.76 6.25 9.86
C CYS A 41 -10.80 7.39 10.20
N THR A 42 -9.82 7.63 9.33
CA THR A 42 -8.96 8.81 9.41
C THR A 42 -9.45 9.88 8.44
N LEU A 43 -9.73 11.08 8.95
CA LEU A 43 -10.05 12.26 8.17
C LEU A 43 -8.81 13.15 8.03
N LEU A 44 -8.49 13.56 6.80
CA LEU A 44 -7.41 14.49 6.48
C LEU A 44 -7.99 15.79 5.93
N ASP A 45 -7.79 16.87 6.67
CA ASP A 45 -8.11 18.25 6.28
C ASP A 45 -6.86 18.87 5.64
N LEU A 46 -6.79 18.80 4.31
CA LEU A 46 -5.61 19.21 3.55
C LEU A 46 -5.41 20.73 3.53
N SER A 47 -6.42 21.52 3.93
CA SER A 47 -6.28 22.98 4.06
C SER A 47 -5.29 23.40 5.16
N LYS A 48 -4.98 22.48 6.09
CA LYS A 48 -4.07 22.71 7.22
C LYS A 48 -2.65 22.23 6.98
N CYS A 49 -2.39 21.49 5.90
CA CYS A 49 -1.08 20.86 5.72
C CYS A 49 -0.04 21.88 5.24
N ILE A 50 1.05 22.01 6.02
CA ILE A 50 2.13 22.97 5.76
C ILE A 50 3.40 22.33 5.17
N GLY A 51 3.31 21.09 4.65
CA GLY A 51 4.47 20.49 3.99
C GLY A 51 5.60 19.99 4.91
N CYS A 52 5.45 20.02 6.24
CA CYS A 52 6.57 19.81 7.19
C CYS A 52 7.10 18.37 7.35
N GLU A 53 6.52 17.37 6.67
CA GLU A 53 6.92 15.96 6.71
C GLU A 53 7.01 15.24 8.07
N ALA A 54 6.72 15.89 9.20
CA ALA A 54 6.74 15.26 10.54
C ALA A 54 5.95 13.95 10.63
N CYS A 55 4.85 13.83 9.88
CA CYS A 55 4.05 12.61 9.82
C CYS A 55 4.76 11.44 9.10
N VAL A 56 5.58 11.75 8.10
CA VAL A 56 6.41 10.79 7.35
C VAL A 56 7.53 10.32 8.26
N GLU A 57 8.30 11.23 8.84
CA GLU A 57 9.40 10.93 9.76
C GLU A 57 8.96 10.04 10.92
N ALA A 58 7.90 10.42 11.64
CA ALA A 58 7.37 9.64 12.75
C ALA A 58 6.90 8.23 12.33
N CYS A 59 6.39 8.07 11.10
CA CYS A 59 6.02 6.76 10.56
C CYS A 59 7.25 5.90 10.27
N ARG A 60 8.31 6.50 9.73
CA ARG A 60 9.57 5.84 9.40
C ARG A 60 10.29 5.37 10.66
N GLU A 61 10.46 6.26 11.63
CA GLU A 61 11.12 5.95 12.90
C GLU A 61 10.43 4.80 13.64
N GLN A 62 9.09 4.85 13.72
CA GLN A 62 8.34 3.85 14.49
C GLN A 62 8.30 2.47 13.83
N TRP A 63 8.18 2.40 12.49
CA TRP A 63 7.80 1.16 11.80
C TRP A 63 8.82 0.64 10.79
N GLN A 64 9.87 1.41 10.47
CA GLN A 64 10.74 1.08 9.34
C GLN A 64 12.21 0.89 9.75
N ALA A 65 12.64 1.42 10.90
CA ALA A 65 14.02 1.31 11.38
C ALA A 65 14.49 -0.15 11.63
N GLY A 66 13.57 -1.07 11.96
CA GLY A 66 13.88 -2.47 12.30
C GLY A 66 13.61 -3.50 11.21
N LEU A 67 13.36 -3.09 9.96
CA LEU A 67 12.99 -4.03 8.89
C LEU A 67 14.20 -4.88 8.44
N PRO A 68 14.04 -6.20 8.24
CA PRO A 68 15.14 -7.10 7.93
C PRO A 68 15.76 -6.79 6.57
N ASP A 69 17.08 -6.98 6.49
CA ASP A 69 17.81 -6.98 5.23
C ASP A 69 17.52 -8.23 4.41
N PRO A 70 17.52 -8.14 3.07
CA PRO A 70 17.29 -9.30 2.24
C PRO A 70 18.47 -10.28 2.28
N ALA A 71 18.14 -11.57 2.17
CA ALA A 71 19.12 -12.64 1.98
C ALA A 71 19.92 -12.44 0.69
N GLY A 72 21.23 -12.69 0.77
CA GLY A 72 22.15 -12.64 -0.36
C GLY A 72 22.68 -14.03 -0.74
N PRO A 73 22.60 -14.47 -2.02
CA PRO A 73 21.84 -13.87 -3.13
C PRO A 73 20.33 -14.14 -3.03
N ILE A 74 19.50 -13.23 -3.55
CA ILE A 74 18.03 -13.40 -3.57
C ILE A 74 17.66 -14.58 -4.49
N PRO A 75 16.94 -15.60 -3.98
CA PRO A 75 16.53 -16.74 -4.80
C PRO A 75 15.65 -16.31 -5.97
N ARG A 76 15.95 -16.85 -7.16
CA ARG A 76 15.11 -16.66 -8.36
C ARG A 76 13.99 -17.69 -8.38
N SER A 77 12.79 -17.25 -8.73
CA SER A 77 11.66 -18.16 -8.93
C SER A 77 11.97 -19.14 -10.09
N LEU A 78 11.52 -20.38 -9.96
CA LEU A 78 11.58 -21.42 -10.98
C LEU A 78 10.16 -21.81 -11.40
N PRO A 79 9.74 -21.53 -12.65
CA PRO A 79 10.48 -20.83 -13.71
C PRO A 79 10.65 -19.32 -13.43
N PRO A 80 11.63 -18.64 -14.05
CA PRO A 80 11.98 -17.23 -13.77
C PRO A 80 10.96 -16.25 -14.38
N ARG A 81 9.74 -16.24 -13.83
CA ARG A 81 8.64 -15.41 -14.31
C ARG A 81 8.37 -14.21 -13.42
N VAL A 82 8.65 -14.33 -12.12
CA VAL A 82 8.37 -13.25 -11.17
C VAL A 82 9.64 -12.40 -11.05
N PRO A 83 9.60 -11.09 -11.37
CA PRO A 83 10.76 -10.23 -11.24
C PRO A 83 11.19 -10.12 -9.77
N ILE A 84 12.49 -10.00 -9.53
CA ILE A 84 13.02 -9.63 -8.22
C ILE A 84 12.81 -8.12 -8.05
N GLU A 85 12.03 -7.73 -7.05
CA GLU A 85 11.90 -6.36 -6.57
C GLU A 85 12.83 -6.21 -5.36
N ASP A 86 14.02 -5.63 -5.55
CA ASP A 86 14.97 -5.36 -4.47
C ASP A 86 15.07 -3.85 -4.22
N TRP A 87 14.68 -3.44 -3.03
CA TRP A 87 14.70 -2.06 -2.55
C TRP A 87 15.78 -1.82 -1.50
N SER A 88 16.64 -2.81 -1.21
CA SER A 88 17.70 -2.71 -0.19
C SER A 88 18.66 -1.54 -0.39
N ARG A 89 18.91 -1.16 -1.64
CA ARG A 89 19.77 -0.02 -2.02
C ARG A 89 19.01 1.29 -2.26
N ARG A 90 17.70 1.32 -1.97
CA ARG A 90 16.77 2.44 -2.25
C ARG A 90 15.86 2.72 -1.04
N LYS A 91 16.34 2.47 0.18
CA LYS A 91 15.57 2.65 1.43
C LYS A 91 15.35 4.13 1.81
N ASP A 92 16.13 5.02 1.18
CA ASP A 92 16.12 6.46 1.30
C ASP A 92 15.09 7.15 0.40
N VAL A 93 14.51 6.42 -0.57
CA VAL A 93 13.46 6.95 -1.46
C VAL A 93 12.21 7.28 -0.65
N GLN A 94 11.88 8.57 -0.63
CA GLN A 94 10.79 9.13 0.17
C GLN A 94 9.69 9.80 -0.65
N ASP A 95 9.85 9.94 -1.96
CA ASP A 95 8.90 10.64 -2.85
C ASP A 95 7.75 9.75 -3.37
N ARG A 96 7.59 8.56 -2.77
CA ARG A 96 6.61 7.54 -3.13
C ARG A 96 6.48 6.50 -2.01
N LEU A 97 5.47 5.65 -2.13
CA LEU A 97 5.36 4.43 -1.33
C LEU A 97 6.37 3.39 -1.77
N THR A 98 7.06 2.79 -0.80
CA THR A 98 8.04 1.71 -1.01
C THR A 98 7.87 0.63 0.07
N PRO A 99 8.54 -0.52 -0.02
CA PRO A 99 8.58 -1.49 1.08
C PRO A 99 9.26 -0.95 2.35
N TYR A 100 9.85 0.24 2.27
CA TYR A 100 10.51 0.95 3.37
C TYR A 100 10.05 2.41 3.42
N ASN A 101 8.83 2.69 2.95
CA ASN A 101 8.20 3.99 3.07
C ASN A 101 6.67 3.83 2.95
N PHE A 102 5.97 3.76 4.08
CA PHE A 102 4.53 3.44 4.13
C PHE A 102 3.61 4.65 4.02
N LEU A 103 4.19 5.83 4.15
CA LEU A 103 3.56 7.14 4.09
C LEU A 103 4.61 8.08 3.48
N TYR A 104 4.22 8.86 2.48
CA TYR A 104 5.03 9.97 1.96
C TYR A 104 4.20 11.25 1.88
N LEU A 105 4.84 12.40 1.70
CA LEU A 105 4.15 13.66 1.48
C LEU A 105 4.19 14.01 -0.01
N GLU A 106 3.01 14.19 -0.61
CA GLU A 106 2.89 14.70 -1.97
C GLU A 106 2.88 16.24 -1.91
N HIS A 107 3.68 16.88 -2.74
CA HIS A 107 3.76 18.33 -2.87
C HIS A 107 3.32 18.69 -4.29
N LEU A 108 2.27 19.49 -4.42
CA LEU A 108 1.68 19.86 -5.71
C LEU A 108 1.47 21.37 -5.79
N GLU A 109 1.68 21.91 -6.99
CA GLU A 109 1.06 23.16 -7.41
C GLU A 109 -0.16 22.83 -8.26
N VAL A 110 -1.33 23.28 -7.83
CA VAL A 110 -2.60 23.02 -8.51
C VAL A 110 -3.10 24.33 -9.13
N PRO A 111 -3.21 24.41 -10.47
CA PRO A 111 -3.84 25.53 -11.13
C PRO A 111 -5.33 25.55 -10.83
N HIS A 112 -5.83 26.66 -10.29
CA HIS A 112 -7.23 26.78 -9.90
C HIS A 112 -7.69 28.23 -10.00
N GLN A 113 -8.79 28.51 -10.72
CA GLN A 113 -9.35 29.87 -10.89
C GLN A 113 -8.30 30.97 -11.24
N GLY A 114 -7.30 30.64 -12.07
CA GLY A 114 -6.26 31.59 -12.50
C GLY A 114 -5.13 31.84 -11.49
N ARG A 115 -5.11 31.15 -10.34
CA ARG A 115 -4.01 31.14 -9.37
C ARG A 115 -3.32 29.77 -9.33
N GLN A 116 -2.06 29.75 -8.93
CA GLN A 116 -1.36 28.52 -8.52
C GLN A 116 -1.55 28.33 -7.02
N VAL A 117 -1.97 27.14 -6.61
CA VAL A 117 -2.24 26.82 -5.20
C VAL A 117 -1.34 25.68 -4.78
N GLU A 118 -0.47 25.94 -3.81
CA GLU A 118 0.35 24.90 -3.20
C GLU A 118 -0.52 24.01 -2.31
N LEU A 119 -0.38 22.70 -2.45
CA LEU A 119 -1.12 21.70 -1.69
C LEU A 119 -0.19 20.56 -1.29
N HIS A 120 -0.26 20.17 -0.02
CA HIS A 120 0.50 19.05 0.54
C HIS A 120 -0.44 17.93 1.01
N LEU A 121 -0.19 16.70 0.56
CA LEU A 121 -1.09 15.58 0.81
C LEU A 121 -0.33 14.37 1.36
N PRO A 122 -0.53 13.98 2.63
CA PRO A 122 0.06 12.75 3.16
C PRO A 122 -0.53 11.53 2.45
N ARG A 123 0.28 10.78 1.70
CA ARG A 123 -0.16 9.65 0.87
C ARG A 123 0.17 8.31 1.52
N ARG A 124 -0.86 7.49 1.73
CA ARG A 124 -0.77 6.14 2.33
C ARG A 124 -1.96 5.27 1.94
N CYS A 125 -2.03 4.06 2.49
CA CYS A 125 -3.17 3.14 2.34
C CYS A 125 -4.52 3.81 2.64
N MET A 126 -5.49 3.57 1.76
CA MET A 126 -6.87 4.05 1.93
C MET A 126 -7.67 3.23 2.95
N HIS A 127 -7.20 2.02 3.30
CA HIS A 127 -7.90 1.06 4.15
C HIS A 127 -9.40 0.94 3.78
N CYS A 128 -9.67 0.50 2.55
CA CYS A 128 -11.01 0.43 1.98
C CYS A 128 -11.97 -0.38 2.87
N SER A 129 -13.26 -0.02 2.86
CA SER A 129 -14.33 -0.80 3.50
C SER A 129 -14.50 -2.17 2.84
N ASN A 130 -14.34 -2.22 1.51
CA ASN A 130 -14.35 -3.45 0.71
C ASN A 130 -12.99 -3.70 0.02
N PRO A 131 -11.95 -4.09 0.77
CA PRO A 131 -10.57 -4.07 0.28
C PRO A 131 -10.24 -5.28 -0.61
N PRO A 132 -10.04 -5.11 -1.93
CA PRO A 132 -9.70 -6.22 -2.82
C PRO A 132 -8.37 -6.90 -2.43
N CYS A 133 -7.43 -6.13 -1.88
CA CYS A 133 -6.14 -6.65 -1.43
C CYS A 133 -6.25 -7.67 -0.28
N SER A 134 -7.22 -7.51 0.62
CA SER A 134 -7.50 -8.43 1.72
C SER A 134 -8.30 -9.63 1.20
N ASN A 135 -9.43 -9.34 0.53
CA ASN A 135 -10.41 -10.32 0.06
C ASN A 135 -9.83 -11.32 -0.94
N LEU A 136 -8.79 -10.95 -1.68
CA LEU A 136 -8.20 -11.78 -2.73
C LEU A 136 -6.83 -12.34 -2.37
N CYS A 137 -6.33 -12.15 -1.14
CA CYS A 137 -5.03 -12.66 -0.72
C CYS A 137 -5.07 -14.20 -0.61
N PRO A 138 -4.31 -14.95 -1.44
CA PRO A 138 -4.39 -16.41 -1.46
C PRO A 138 -3.77 -17.08 -0.22
N PHE A 139 -3.04 -16.31 0.59
CA PHE A 139 -2.31 -16.81 1.76
C PHE A 139 -2.92 -16.36 3.09
N GLY A 140 -4.04 -15.62 3.08
CA GLY A 140 -4.60 -15.02 4.29
C GLY A 140 -3.69 -14.00 4.98
N ALA A 141 -2.60 -13.58 4.33
CA ALA A 141 -1.61 -12.67 4.90
C ALA A 141 -2.07 -11.21 4.90
N CYS A 142 -3.01 -10.82 4.05
CA CYS A 142 -3.62 -9.50 4.09
C CYS A 142 -4.98 -9.65 4.75
N GLN A 143 -5.22 -8.92 5.84
CA GLN A 143 -6.41 -9.07 6.68
C GLN A 143 -7.05 -7.72 6.96
N THR A 144 -8.34 -7.76 7.31
CA THR A 144 -9.13 -6.61 7.73
C THR A 144 -9.50 -6.81 9.19
N GLU A 145 -9.08 -5.87 10.04
CA GLU A 145 -9.41 -5.86 11.46
C GLU A 145 -10.84 -5.37 11.72
N SER A 146 -11.39 -5.69 12.88
CA SER A 146 -12.73 -5.24 13.31
C SER A 146 -12.86 -3.72 13.38
N ASN A 147 -11.76 -3.01 13.62
CA ASN A 147 -11.69 -1.53 13.56
C ASN A 147 -11.55 -0.98 12.12
N GLY A 148 -11.70 -1.83 11.10
CA GLY A 148 -11.61 -1.49 9.68
C GLY A 148 -10.17 -1.37 9.16
N ALA A 149 -9.13 -1.65 9.96
CA ALA A 149 -7.73 -1.58 9.52
C ALA A 149 -7.37 -2.74 8.62
N VAL A 150 -7.14 -2.44 7.35
CA VAL A 150 -6.57 -3.40 6.41
C VAL A 150 -5.05 -3.43 6.58
N HIS A 151 -4.43 -4.57 6.85
CA HIS A 151 -2.98 -4.70 7.03
C HIS A 151 -2.42 -5.97 6.37
N ILE A 152 -1.09 -6.09 6.31
CA ILE A 152 -0.40 -7.29 5.83
C ILE A 152 0.43 -7.82 6.99
N GLU A 153 0.13 -9.04 7.42
CA GLU A 153 0.92 -9.78 8.39
C GLU A 153 2.21 -10.24 7.71
N GLN A 154 3.34 -9.66 8.14
CA GLN A 154 4.61 -9.81 7.44
C GLN A 154 5.19 -11.21 7.63
N ASP A 155 4.90 -11.85 8.77
CA ASP A 155 5.47 -13.14 9.15
C ASP A 155 4.88 -14.31 8.34
N VAL A 156 3.65 -14.16 7.84
CA VAL A 156 2.98 -15.18 7.00
C VAL A 156 2.95 -14.79 5.53
N CYS A 157 3.38 -13.58 5.18
CA CYS A 157 3.37 -13.12 3.81
C CYS A 157 4.39 -13.86 2.95
N LEU A 158 3.93 -14.40 1.82
CA LEU A 158 4.79 -15.04 0.82
C LEU A 158 5.12 -14.13 -0.36
N GLY A 159 4.70 -12.86 -0.36
CA GLY A 159 5.17 -11.90 -1.38
C GLY A 159 4.63 -12.14 -2.79
N GLY A 160 3.44 -12.73 -2.92
CA GLY A 160 2.83 -13.03 -4.23
C GLY A 160 2.34 -11.81 -5.04
N ALA A 161 2.49 -10.59 -4.53
CA ALA A 161 2.14 -9.31 -5.17
C ALA A 161 0.70 -9.13 -5.68
N LYS A 162 -0.21 -10.10 -5.49
CA LYS A 162 -1.62 -9.97 -5.91
C LYS A 162 -2.29 -8.75 -5.30
N CYS A 163 -2.01 -8.44 -4.03
CA CYS A 163 -2.53 -7.25 -3.36
C CYS A 163 -2.10 -5.94 -4.04
N LYS A 164 -0.89 -5.85 -4.60
CA LYS A 164 -0.42 -4.70 -5.40
C LYS A 164 -1.18 -4.58 -6.71
N ASN A 165 -1.46 -5.70 -7.37
CA ASN A 165 -2.13 -5.73 -8.68
C ASN A 165 -3.61 -5.39 -8.61
N VAL A 166 -4.30 -5.81 -7.54
CA VAL A 166 -5.76 -5.58 -7.37
C VAL A 166 -6.08 -4.30 -6.63
N CYS A 167 -5.10 -3.65 -5.98
CA CYS A 167 -5.31 -2.36 -5.34
C CYS A 167 -5.47 -1.29 -6.42
N PRO A 168 -6.59 -0.54 -6.46
CA PRO A 168 -6.80 0.52 -7.46
C PRO A 168 -5.70 1.59 -7.45
N TRP A 169 -5.07 1.77 -6.28
CA TRP A 169 -4.00 2.74 -6.05
C TRP A 169 -2.59 2.15 -6.08
N HIS A 170 -2.43 0.84 -6.34
CA HIS A 170 -1.14 0.13 -6.32
C HIS A 170 -0.28 0.37 -5.08
N ILE A 171 -0.90 0.54 -3.91
CA ILE A 171 -0.25 0.93 -2.65
C ILE A 171 0.72 -0.14 -2.09
N PRO A 172 0.36 -1.44 -2.02
CA PRO A 172 1.27 -2.45 -1.47
C PRO A 172 2.55 -2.56 -2.28
N GLN A 173 3.71 -2.52 -1.64
CA GLN A 173 5.01 -2.68 -2.28
C GLN A 173 5.75 -3.90 -1.75
N ARG A 174 6.63 -4.48 -2.57
CA ARG A 174 7.32 -5.73 -2.25
C ARG A 174 8.82 -5.56 -2.05
N GLN A 175 9.35 -6.16 -0.99
CA GLN A 175 10.78 -6.46 -0.90
C GLN A 175 10.97 -7.96 -1.13
N SER A 176 11.78 -8.34 -2.12
CA SER A 176 12.20 -9.73 -2.35
C SER A 176 13.34 -10.11 -1.41
N GLY A 177 13.56 -11.41 -1.20
CA GLY A 177 14.67 -11.86 -0.36
C GLY A 177 14.43 -11.70 1.13
N VAL A 178 13.19 -11.49 1.57
CA VAL A 178 12.82 -11.44 3.01
C VAL A 178 11.56 -12.28 3.26
N GLY A 179 11.39 -12.73 4.50
CA GLY A 179 10.18 -13.41 4.96
C GLY A 179 10.17 -14.93 4.81
N LEU A 180 9.06 -15.53 5.23
CA LEU A 180 8.90 -16.97 5.46
C LEU A 180 9.21 -17.85 4.24
N TYR A 181 8.98 -17.34 3.03
CA TYR A 181 9.18 -18.11 1.79
C TYR A 181 10.61 -18.64 1.64
N LEU A 182 11.60 -17.95 2.20
CA LEU A 182 13.02 -18.36 2.18
C LEU A 182 13.26 -19.69 2.90
N SER A 183 12.50 -19.95 3.96
CA SER A 183 12.61 -21.16 4.79
C SER A 183 11.73 -22.30 4.30
N LEU A 184 10.78 -22.04 3.39
CA LEU A 184 9.85 -23.04 2.89
C LEU A 184 10.29 -23.61 1.54
N MET A 185 10.19 -22.82 0.48
CA MET A 185 10.48 -23.23 -0.90
C MET A 185 10.93 -22.00 -1.71
N PRO A 186 12.16 -21.48 -1.46
CA PRO A 186 12.62 -20.17 -1.94
C PRO A 186 12.56 -19.97 -3.45
N GLN A 187 12.61 -21.05 -4.23
CA GLN A 187 12.53 -21.01 -5.69
C GLN A 187 11.13 -21.31 -6.25
N TYR A 188 10.24 -21.92 -5.49
CA TYR A 188 8.96 -22.43 -6.02
C TYR A 188 7.74 -21.71 -5.46
N MET A 189 7.87 -21.07 -4.32
CA MET A 189 6.75 -20.44 -3.63
C MET A 189 7.17 -19.10 -3.05
N GLY A 190 6.41 -18.06 -3.41
CA GLY A 190 6.61 -16.72 -2.91
C GLY A 190 7.77 -15.96 -3.56
N ASN A 191 7.94 -14.70 -3.15
CA ASN A 191 8.99 -13.82 -3.67
C ASN A 191 9.26 -12.62 -2.74
N GLY A 192 9.15 -12.80 -1.43
CA GLY A 192 9.39 -11.72 -0.46
C GLY A 192 8.24 -11.43 0.49
N VAL A 193 8.19 -10.18 0.95
CA VAL A 193 7.11 -9.65 1.81
C VAL A 193 6.51 -8.40 1.18
N MET A 194 5.18 -8.34 1.18
CA MET A 194 4.43 -7.14 0.81
C MET A 194 4.26 -6.25 2.03
N ARG A 195 4.42 -4.94 1.87
CA ARG A 195 4.28 -3.95 2.94
C ARG A 195 3.45 -2.75 2.50
N LYS A 196 2.79 -2.12 3.47
CA LYS A 196 1.98 -0.91 3.34
C LYS A 196 1.66 -0.37 4.73
N CYS A 197 1.05 0.81 4.81
CA CYS A 197 0.48 1.31 6.06
C CYS A 197 -0.48 0.27 6.69
N HIS A 198 -0.27 0.01 7.98
CA HIS A 198 -1.08 -0.87 8.84
C HIS A 198 -1.83 -0.05 9.91
N ARG A 199 -2.03 1.26 9.67
CA ARG A 199 -2.72 2.19 10.57
C ARG A 199 -2.20 2.18 12.03
N CYS A 200 -0.91 1.92 12.23
CA CYS A 200 -0.34 1.81 13.58
C CYS A 200 -1.12 0.83 14.48
N LEU A 201 -1.59 -0.30 13.93
CA LEU A 201 -2.40 -1.29 14.65
C LEU A 201 -1.98 -1.59 16.11
N PRO A 202 -0.68 -1.82 16.42
CA PRO A 202 -0.27 -2.05 17.80
C PRO A 202 -0.57 -0.88 18.75
N LEU A 203 -0.53 0.37 18.28
CA LEU A 203 -0.86 1.56 19.06
C LEU A 203 -2.38 1.68 19.24
N LEU A 204 -3.15 1.44 18.17
CA LEU A 204 -4.62 1.45 18.25
C LEU A 204 -5.14 0.41 19.24
N ALA A 205 -4.53 -0.78 19.29
CA ALA A 205 -4.87 -1.82 20.26
C ALA A 205 -4.62 -1.38 21.72
N GLN A 206 -3.72 -0.43 21.94
CA GLN A 206 -3.41 0.18 23.25
C GLN A 206 -4.21 1.47 23.50
N GLY A 207 -5.15 1.82 22.63
CA GLY A 207 -5.92 3.06 22.74
C GLY A 207 -5.14 4.33 22.35
N GLN A 208 -3.97 4.19 21.74
CA GLN A 208 -3.12 5.30 21.32
C GLN A 208 -3.39 5.69 19.87
N ALA A 209 -3.18 6.97 19.55
CA ALA A 209 -3.31 7.46 18.18
C ALA A 209 -2.15 6.97 17.29
N PRO A 210 -2.36 6.82 15.97
CA PRO A 210 -1.28 6.58 15.03
C PRO A 210 -0.21 7.68 15.09
N ARG A 211 1.08 7.32 15.02
CA ARG A 211 2.21 8.29 15.10
C ARG A 211 2.12 9.43 14.10
N CYS A 212 1.71 9.14 12.87
CA CYS A 212 1.54 10.15 11.84
C CYS A 212 0.44 11.19 12.15
N ILE A 213 -0.49 10.88 13.06
CA ILE A 213 -1.53 11.78 13.55
C ILE A 213 -0.99 12.56 14.75
N GLU A 214 -0.40 11.86 15.72
CA GLU A 214 0.20 12.43 16.94
C GLU A 214 1.30 13.46 16.63
N ALA A 215 2.15 13.18 15.64
CA ALA A 215 3.27 14.04 15.27
C ALA A 215 2.87 15.30 14.47
N CYS A 216 1.62 15.43 14.03
CA CYS A 216 1.22 16.51 13.14
C CYS A 216 1.00 17.83 13.91
N PRO A 217 1.84 18.86 13.74
CA PRO A 217 1.71 20.11 14.50
C PRO A 217 0.44 20.90 14.14
N GLN A 218 -0.06 20.70 12.92
CA GLN A 218 -1.25 21.39 12.40
C GLN A 218 -2.54 20.59 12.56
N GLN A 219 -2.48 19.40 13.18
CA GLN A 219 -3.65 18.54 13.37
C GLN A 219 -4.44 18.31 12.07
N VAL A 220 -3.71 18.15 10.96
CA VAL A 220 -4.26 17.84 9.61
C VAL A 220 -5.12 16.58 9.66
N GLN A 221 -4.78 15.65 10.53
CA GLN A 221 -5.38 14.33 10.58
C GLN A 221 -6.13 14.14 11.88
N SER A 222 -7.31 13.54 11.81
CA SER A 222 -8.03 13.07 12.99
C SER A 222 -8.54 11.66 12.75
N ILE A 223 -8.69 10.87 13.82
CA ILE A 223 -9.18 9.50 13.76
C ILE A 223 -10.35 9.32 14.71
N GLY A 224 -11.36 8.57 14.30
CA GLY A 224 -12.52 8.25 15.13
C GLY A 224 -13.52 7.34 14.43
N PRO A 225 -14.71 7.12 15.03
CA PRO A 225 -15.75 6.31 14.41
C PRO A 225 -16.08 6.80 13.01
N ARG A 226 -16.18 5.87 12.06
CA ARG A 226 -16.34 6.17 10.63
C ARG A 226 -17.47 7.17 10.35
N ARG A 227 -18.67 6.91 10.90
CA ARG A 227 -19.86 7.76 10.68
C ARG A 227 -19.66 9.21 11.14
N GLU A 228 -18.97 9.41 12.26
CA GLU A 228 -18.66 10.76 12.75
C GLU A 228 -17.67 11.47 11.83
N GLN A 229 -16.66 10.74 11.35
CA GLN A 229 -15.66 11.28 10.42
C GLN A 229 -16.26 11.60 9.05
N GLU A 230 -17.22 10.81 8.57
CA GLU A 230 -17.98 11.12 7.35
C GLU A 230 -18.78 12.43 7.50
N GLY A 231 -19.46 12.62 8.64
CA GLY A 231 -20.19 13.86 8.92
C GLY A 231 -19.26 15.09 9.00
N LYS A 232 -18.09 14.95 9.64
CA LYS A 232 -17.06 16.00 9.67
C LYS A 232 -16.52 16.30 8.28
N ALA A 233 -16.28 15.27 7.47
CA ALA A 233 -15.78 15.43 6.11
C ALA A 233 -16.78 16.21 5.24
N GLU A 234 -18.07 15.86 5.30
CA GLU A 234 -19.11 16.57 4.57
C GLU A 234 -19.22 18.03 5.00
N ALA A 235 -19.20 18.31 6.31
CA ALA A 235 -19.26 19.68 6.82
C ALA A 235 -18.07 20.53 6.33
N LEU A 236 -16.84 20.01 6.45
CA LEU A 236 -15.64 20.69 5.96
C LEU A 236 -15.68 20.94 4.46
N ALA A 237 -16.13 19.95 3.69
CA ALA A 237 -16.20 20.05 2.24
C ALA A 237 -17.24 21.08 1.77
N ARG A 238 -18.37 21.17 2.46
CA ARG A 238 -19.38 22.21 2.20
C ARG A 238 -18.83 23.61 2.49
N ASP A 239 -18.11 23.76 3.60
CA ASP A 239 -17.45 25.02 3.96
C ASP A 239 -16.38 25.42 2.92
N MET A 240 -15.51 24.48 2.52
CA MET A 240 -14.49 24.73 1.50
C MET A 240 -15.09 25.05 0.14
N ALA A 241 -16.11 24.30 -0.30
CA ALA A 241 -16.82 24.57 -1.54
C ALA A 241 -17.49 25.96 -1.53
N HIS A 242 -18.09 26.35 -0.40
CA HIS A 242 -18.68 27.67 -0.24
C HIS A 242 -17.63 28.79 -0.32
N LYS A 243 -16.49 28.62 0.36
CA LYS A 243 -15.36 29.57 0.32
C LYS A 243 -14.75 29.69 -1.07
N ASP A 244 -14.77 28.60 -1.84
CA ASP A 244 -14.31 28.58 -3.22
C ASP A 244 -15.31 29.19 -4.22
N GLY A 245 -16.51 29.56 -3.77
CA GLY A 245 -17.58 30.10 -4.63
C GLY A 245 -18.30 29.02 -5.46
N ALA A 246 -18.13 27.75 -5.13
CA ALA A 246 -18.84 26.66 -5.79
C ALA A 246 -20.29 26.57 -5.31
N SER A 247 -21.17 26.07 -6.17
CA SER A 247 -22.56 25.83 -5.82
C SER A 247 -22.68 24.80 -4.67
N PRO A 248 -23.67 24.93 -3.75
CA PRO A 248 -23.80 24.08 -2.57
C PRO A 248 -23.88 22.57 -2.85
N GLU A 249 -24.34 22.16 -4.02
CA GLU A 249 -24.44 20.76 -4.46
C GLU A 249 -23.08 20.15 -4.84
N LYS A 250 -22.06 20.96 -5.12
CA LYS A 250 -20.73 20.51 -5.59
C LYS A 250 -19.74 20.20 -4.46
N TRP A 251 -20.16 20.25 -3.20
CA TRP A 251 -19.28 19.93 -2.06
C TRP A 251 -18.60 18.55 -2.18
N ARG A 252 -19.24 17.59 -2.86
CA ARG A 252 -18.67 16.25 -3.09
C ARG A 252 -17.38 16.28 -3.91
N ASP A 253 -17.18 17.30 -4.74
CA ASP A 253 -15.95 17.46 -5.52
C ASP A 253 -14.73 17.76 -4.63
N TYR A 254 -14.96 18.18 -3.37
CA TYR A 254 -13.94 18.55 -2.38
C TYR A 254 -13.63 17.42 -1.39
N VAL A 255 -14.18 16.22 -1.60
CA VAL A 255 -13.93 15.04 -0.75
C VAL A 255 -13.47 13.85 -1.60
N TYR A 256 -12.50 13.11 -1.07
CA TYR A 256 -12.03 11.86 -1.66
C TYR A 256 -11.93 10.75 -0.62
N GLY A 257 -12.34 9.54 -0.99
CA GLY A 257 -12.35 8.36 -0.13
C GLY A 257 -13.71 8.03 0.49
N LEU A 258 -14.72 8.90 0.33
CA LEU A 258 -16.09 8.61 0.78
C LEU A 258 -16.76 7.54 -0.10
N MET A 259 -16.55 7.62 -1.42
CA MET A 259 -17.26 6.78 -2.40
C MET A 259 -16.31 5.85 -3.15
N GLU A 260 -15.02 6.20 -3.19
CA GLU A 260 -14.01 5.46 -3.91
C GLU A 260 -13.89 4.02 -3.42
N ASN A 261 -13.98 3.07 -4.36
CA ASN A 261 -14.00 1.64 -4.08
C ASN A 261 -15.06 1.24 -3.02
N GLY A 262 -16.26 1.82 -3.09
CA GLY A 262 -17.35 1.52 -2.15
C GLY A 262 -17.16 2.17 -0.76
N GLY A 263 -16.18 3.06 -0.63
CA GLY A 263 -15.84 3.76 0.60
C GLY A 263 -14.50 3.30 1.18
N THR A 264 -13.84 4.23 1.88
CA THR A 264 -12.53 4.00 2.48
C THR A 264 -12.42 4.56 3.88
N ASN A 265 -11.57 3.97 4.73
CA ASN A 265 -11.32 4.44 6.09
C ASN A 265 -10.18 5.48 6.16
N THR A 266 -9.89 6.13 5.04
CA THR A 266 -9.00 7.29 4.90
C THR A 266 -9.68 8.30 3.98
N ILE A 267 -10.30 9.32 4.56
CA ILE A 267 -11.02 10.37 3.83
C ILE A 267 -10.16 11.62 3.75
N TYR A 268 -10.03 12.20 2.56
CA TYR A 268 -9.40 13.49 2.36
C TYR A 268 -10.47 14.54 2.07
N VAL A 269 -10.29 15.74 2.63
CA VAL A 269 -11.03 16.94 2.26
C VAL A 269 -9.99 17.99 1.87
N ALA A 270 -10.21 18.65 0.73
CA ALA A 270 -9.25 19.58 0.17
C ALA A 270 -9.89 20.94 -0.09
N PRO A 271 -9.10 22.05 -0.06
CA PRO A 271 -9.61 23.38 -0.39
C PRO A 271 -9.88 23.57 -1.89
N LEU A 272 -9.64 22.55 -2.72
CA LEU A 272 -9.79 22.56 -4.17
C LEU A 272 -10.52 21.28 -4.62
N PRO A 273 -11.21 21.29 -5.78
CA PRO A 273 -11.81 20.10 -6.34
C PRO A 273 -10.79 18.99 -6.63
N PHE A 274 -11.07 17.75 -6.20
CA PHE A 274 -10.19 16.59 -6.41
C PHE A 274 -9.96 16.25 -7.89
N LYS A 275 -10.87 16.67 -8.77
CA LYS A 275 -10.67 16.55 -10.22
C LYS A 275 -9.42 17.32 -10.68
N GLU A 276 -9.23 18.54 -10.16
CA GLU A 276 -8.09 19.40 -10.50
C GLU A 276 -6.83 18.92 -9.80
N ILE A 277 -6.93 18.56 -8.53
CA ILE A 277 -5.81 17.95 -7.77
C ILE A 277 -5.30 16.70 -8.48
N ASN A 278 -6.20 15.81 -8.92
CA ASN A 278 -5.79 14.61 -9.63
C ASN A 278 -5.17 14.91 -11.00
N ALA A 279 -5.62 15.94 -11.71
CA ALA A 279 -5.01 16.32 -12.98
C ALA A 279 -3.56 16.78 -12.78
N ALA A 280 -3.32 17.69 -11.83
CA ALA A 280 -1.98 18.15 -11.47
C ALA A 280 -1.08 16.99 -10.97
N LEU A 281 -1.64 16.12 -10.12
CA LEU A 281 -0.97 14.93 -9.59
C LEU A 281 -0.51 13.98 -10.71
N LEU A 282 -1.37 13.69 -11.70
CA LEU A 282 -1.02 12.78 -12.78
C LEU A 282 0.07 13.36 -13.70
N GLN A 283 0.07 14.67 -13.91
CA GLN A 283 1.13 15.35 -14.65
C GLN A 283 2.47 15.25 -13.90
N ASP A 284 2.51 15.63 -12.62
CA ASP A 284 3.72 15.51 -11.79
C ASP A 284 4.24 14.06 -11.76
N HIS A 285 3.35 13.08 -11.59
CA HIS A 285 3.71 11.66 -11.57
C HIS A 285 4.31 11.20 -12.89
N GLN A 286 3.81 11.69 -14.02
CA GLN A 286 4.37 11.37 -15.33
C GLN A 286 5.79 11.92 -15.47
N GLU A 287 6.01 13.18 -15.10
CA GLU A 287 7.33 13.84 -15.16
C GLU A 287 8.34 13.14 -14.24
N ARG A 288 7.95 12.79 -13.01
CA ARG A 288 8.81 12.03 -12.10
C ARG A 288 9.10 10.62 -12.61
N ALA A 289 8.12 9.95 -13.21
CA ALA A 289 8.32 8.64 -13.80
C ALA A 289 9.30 8.68 -15.00
N GLU A 290 9.31 9.75 -15.79
CA GLU A 290 10.30 9.96 -16.85
C GLU A 290 11.72 10.11 -16.28
N LYS A 291 11.87 10.91 -15.22
CA LYS A 291 13.15 11.09 -14.50
C LYS A 291 13.64 9.77 -13.91
N ASP A 292 12.76 9.00 -13.27
CA ASP A 292 13.07 7.68 -12.72
C ASP A 292 13.57 6.71 -13.80
N ARG A 293 12.86 6.65 -14.94
CA ARG A 293 13.25 5.79 -16.07
C ARG A 293 14.63 6.16 -16.60
N ALA A 294 14.91 7.46 -16.75
CA ALA A 294 16.22 7.93 -17.19
C ALA A 294 17.34 7.58 -16.19
N ALA A 295 17.07 7.73 -14.88
CA ALA A 295 18.02 7.37 -13.83
C ALA A 295 18.33 5.87 -13.80
N GLU A 296 17.30 5.02 -13.91
CA GLU A 296 17.46 3.56 -13.97
C GLU A 296 18.24 3.12 -15.22
N GLN A 297 17.93 3.69 -16.39
CA GLN A 297 18.68 3.42 -17.62
C GLN A 297 20.15 3.82 -17.50
N LYS A 298 20.44 5.00 -16.93
CA LYS A 298 21.81 5.46 -16.67
C LYS A 298 22.57 4.53 -15.71
N ALA A 299 21.85 3.91 -14.77
CA ALA A 299 22.40 2.92 -13.84
C ALA A 299 22.52 1.51 -14.44
N GLY A 300 22.19 1.30 -15.73
CA GLY A 300 22.22 -0.01 -16.38
C GLY A 300 21.14 -0.97 -15.87
N ARG A 301 20.08 -0.46 -15.21
CA ARG A 301 18.98 -1.23 -14.65
C ARG A 301 17.76 -1.13 -15.55
N ARG A 302 16.92 -2.18 -15.51
CA ARG A 302 15.64 -2.16 -16.21
C ARG A 302 14.68 -1.25 -15.44
N PRO A 303 14.05 -0.25 -16.08
CA PRO A 303 13.07 0.58 -15.41
C PRO A 303 11.89 -0.24 -14.90
N GLU A 304 11.45 0.07 -13.69
CA GLU A 304 10.23 -0.52 -13.13
C GLU A 304 9.00 -0.04 -13.92
N ALA A 305 8.06 -0.96 -14.17
CA ALA A 305 6.84 -0.68 -14.91
C ALA A 305 5.66 -0.47 -13.95
N GLY A 306 4.72 0.41 -14.33
CA GLY A 306 3.48 0.65 -13.60
C GLY A 306 3.53 1.87 -12.68
N ASN A 307 2.52 1.97 -11.81
CA ASN A 307 2.46 3.00 -10.79
C ASN A 307 3.49 2.69 -9.69
N LEU A 308 4.59 3.46 -9.68
CA LEU A 308 5.75 3.31 -8.80
C LEU A 308 5.44 3.77 -7.36
N GLY A 309 4.36 3.28 -6.75
CA GLY A 309 3.96 3.68 -5.40
C GLY A 309 3.47 5.13 -5.29
N ARG A 310 3.00 5.72 -6.39
CA ARG A 310 2.47 7.08 -6.49
C ARG A 310 0.96 7.05 -6.81
N PRO A 311 0.10 6.83 -5.81
CA PRO A 311 -1.33 6.59 -6.03
C PRO A 311 -2.03 7.82 -6.59
N HIS A 312 -2.93 7.62 -7.57
CA HIS A 312 -3.78 8.69 -8.10
C HIS A 312 -4.87 9.15 -7.12
N LEU A 313 -5.61 10.20 -7.46
CA LEU A 313 -6.81 10.67 -6.77
C LEU A 313 -8.03 10.75 -7.71
N GLY A 314 -7.97 10.05 -8.85
CA GLY A 314 -9.11 9.87 -9.74
C GLY A 314 -10.20 8.98 -9.14
N PRO A 315 -11.44 9.02 -9.68
CA PRO A 315 -12.55 8.18 -9.25
C PRO A 315 -12.22 6.69 -9.33
N VAL A 316 -12.69 5.91 -8.35
CA VAL A 316 -12.47 4.46 -8.28
C VAL A 316 -13.80 3.74 -8.08
N LYS A 317 -14.14 2.82 -9.00
CA LYS A 317 -15.31 1.95 -8.87
C LYS A 317 -15.08 0.89 -7.78
N ASP A 318 -16.14 0.45 -7.10
CA ASP A 318 -16.05 -0.70 -6.21
C ASP A 318 -15.77 -1.97 -7.02
N SER A 319 -14.52 -2.41 -6.96
CA SER A 319 -14.04 -3.60 -7.67
C SER A 319 -14.66 -4.91 -7.16
N MET A 320 -15.27 -4.88 -5.98
CA MET A 320 -15.79 -6.04 -5.26
C MET A 320 -17.32 -6.04 -5.13
N ALA A 321 -18.02 -4.97 -5.54
CA ALA A 321 -19.49 -4.88 -5.48
C ALA A 321 -20.21 -5.85 -6.44
N ASP A 322 -19.62 -6.13 -7.60
CA ASP A 322 -20.27 -6.96 -8.62
C ASP A 322 -19.95 -8.45 -8.40
N ALA A 323 -20.89 -9.20 -7.83
CA ALA A 323 -20.82 -10.65 -7.67
C ALA A 323 -20.52 -11.40 -8.99
N LYS A 324 -20.92 -10.82 -10.13
CA LYS A 324 -20.61 -11.35 -11.48
C LYS A 324 -19.10 -11.42 -11.74
N ASN A 325 -18.30 -10.51 -11.18
CA ASN A 325 -16.85 -10.51 -11.35
C ASN A 325 -16.18 -11.64 -10.54
N LEU A 326 -16.70 -11.95 -9.36
CA LEU A 326 -16.19 -13.05 -8.55
C LEU A 326 -16.57 -14.41 -9.16
N THR A 327 -17.81 -14.57 -9.63
CA THR A 327 -18.26 -15.78 -10.33
C THR A 327 -17.53 -15.97 -11.66
N LEU A 328 -17.31 -14.90 -12.44
CA LEU A 328 -16.53 -14.97 -13.67
C LEU A 328 -15.06 -15.27 -13.38
N ALA A 329 -14.46 -14.67 -12.35
CA ALA A 329 -13.09 -14.98 -11.96
C ALA A 329 -12.93 -16.44 -11.51
N LEU A 330 -13.89 -16.97 -10.74
CA LEU A 330 -13.91 -18.38 -10.32
C LEU A 330 -14.19 -19.35 -11.48
N ALA A 331 -14.98 -18.94 -12.48
CA ALA A 331 -15.26 -19.76 -13.66
C ALA A 331 -14.11 -19.75 -14.69
N VAL A 332 -13.45 -18.60 -14.86
CA VAL A 332 -12.40 -18.40 -15.88
C VAL A 332 -11.03 -18.85 -15.38
N ALA A 333 -10.72 -18.73 -14.08
CA ALA A 333 -9.41 -19.09 -13.56
C ALA A 333 -9.01 -20.57 -13.81
N PRO A 334 -9.89 -21.58 -13.64
CA PRO A 334 -9.58 -22.98 -13.96
C PRO A 334 -9.31 -23.18 -15.45
N LEU A 335 -10.11 -22.54 -16.32
CA LEU A 335 -10.02 -22.67 -17.78
C LEU A 335 -8.74 -21.99 -18.32
N ALA A 336 -8.40 -20.80 -17.81
CA ALA A 336 -7.18 -20.10 -18.15
C ALA A 336 -5.94 -20.87 -17.67
N GLY A 337 -6.00 -21.49 -16.49
CA GLY A 337 -4.95 -22.35 -15.96
C GLY A 337 -4.71 -23.59 -16.84
N LEU A 338 -5.78 -24.26 -17.26
CA LEU A 338 -5.73 -25.41 -18.17
C LEU A 338 -5.19 -25.02 -19.55
N ALA A 339 -5.68 -23.92 -20.13
CA ALA A 339 -5.21 -23.44 -21.44
C ALA A 339 -3.72 -23.06 -21.42
N ALA A 340 -3.26 -22.38 -20.37
CA ALA A 340 -1.85 -22.05 -20.20
C ALA A 340 -0.98 -23.30 -19.95
N GLY A 341 -1.52 -24.32 -19.26
CA GLY A 341 -0.88 -25.62 -19.09
C GLY A 341 -0.72 -26.36 -20.42
N LEU A 342 -1.79 -26.43 -21.21
CA LEU A 342 -1.84 -27.10 -22.51
C LEU A 342 -0.90 -26.43 -23.52
N GLY A 343 -0.93 -25.09 -23.61
CA GLY A 343 -0.05 -24.33 -24.49
C GLY A 343 1.44 -24.53 -24.17
N ARG A 344 1.80 -24.68 -22.89
CA ARG A 344 3.18 -25.00 -22.48
C ARG A 344 3.59 -26.42 -22.80
N PHE A 345 2.68 -27.38 -22.63
CA PHE A 345 2.91 -28.76 -23.01
C PHE A 345 3.17 -28.88 -24.51
N LEU A 346 2.27 -28.31 -25.33
CA LEU A 346 2.38 -28.29 -26.79
C LEU A 346 3.62 -27.52 -27.28
N GLY A 347 3.99 -26.42 -26.61
CA GLY A 347 5.22 -25.68 -26.92
C GLY A 347 6.50 -26.45 -26.59
N LYS A 348 6.52 -27.22 -25.48
CA LYS A 348 7.64 -28.10 -25.13
C LYS A 348 7.75 -29.28 -26.09
N THR A 349 6.65 -29.92 -26.46
CA THR A 349 6.66 -31.04 -27.41
C THR A 349 7.10 -30.59 -28.80
N ARG A 350 6.68 -29.41 -29.27
CA ARG A 350 7.19 -28.81 -30.52
C ARG A 350 8.69 -28.52 -30.48
N LYS A 351 9.22 -28.00 -29.37
CA LYS A 351 10.67 -27.77 -29.23
C LYS A 351 11.48 -29.07 -29.18
N LEU A 352 10.97 -30.09 -28.49
CA LEU A 352 11.59 -31.41 -28.44
C LEU A 352 11.57 -32.11 -29.80
N ALA A 353 10.46 -31.99 -30.55
CA ALA A 353 10.34 -32.49 -31.92
C ALA A 353 11.29 -31.76 -32.89
N ALA A 354 11.46 -30.44 -32.73
CA ALA A 354 12.39 -29.65 -33.54
C ALA A 354 13.87 -29.95 -33.24
N SER A 355 14.23 -30.31 -32.00
CA SER A 355 15.59 -30.71 -31.62
C SER A 355 15.93 -32.17 -31.95
N ALA A 356 14.93 -32.99 -32.29
CA ALA A 356 15.09 -34.39 -32.68
C ALA A 356 15.12 -34.59 -34.21
N ALA A 357 15.04 -33.51 -34.99
CA ALA A 357 15.21 -33.58 -36.44
C ALA A 357 16.68 -33.91 -36.77
N PRO A 358 16.96 -34.98 -37.54
CA PRO A 358 18.33 -35.32 -37.93
C PRO A 358 18.92 -34.20 -38.81
N PRO A 359 20.24 -33.94 -38.74
CA PRO A 359 20.86 -32.97 -39.63
C PRO A 359 20.63 -33.39 -41.09
N ALA A 360 20.23 -32.43 -41.93
CA ALA A 360 20.07 -32.65 -43.36
C ALA A 360 21.38 -33.19 -43.95
N SER A 361 21.28 -34.26 -44.76
CA SER A 361 22.47 -34.86 -45.38
C SER A 361 23.08 -33.90 -46.43
N PRO A 362 24.40 -33.89 -46.60
CA PRO A 362 25.06 -33.05 -47.57
C PRO A 362 25.01 -33.74 -48.93
N ALA A 363 23.96 -33.50 -49.72
CA ALA A 363 23.89 -33.98 -51.10
C ALA A 363 23.09 -33.02 -51.98
N GLU A 364 23.57 -31.79 -52.13
CA GLU A 364 23.23 -30.91 -53.27
C GLU A 364 24.19 -29.70 -53.31
N ALA A 365 25.48 -29.98 -53.53
CA ALA A 365 26.47 -28.96 -53.83
C ALA A 365 27.43 -29.48 -54.90
N GLN A 366 26.89 -29.89 -56.06
CA GLN A 366 27.66 -30.08 -57.29
C GLN A 366 26.70 -30.32 -58.46
N LYS A 367 26.31 -29.24 -59.14
CA LYS A 367 26.03 -29.18 -60.58
C LYS A 367 25.71 -27.73 -60.94
N GLY A 368 26.70 -27.06 -61.53
CA GLY A 368 26.57 -25.68 -61.97
C GLY A 368 27.91 -25.02 -62.28
N GLY A 369 28.72 -25.66 -63.13
CA GLY A 369 29.90 -25.05 -63.73
C GLY A 369 30.02 -25.52 -65.18
N LEU A 370 30.29 -24.56 -66.08
CA LEU A 370 30.54 -24.67 -67.54
C LEU A 370 29.25 -24.88 -68.36
N SER A 371 28.83 -23.96 -69.23
CA SER A 371 29.55 -23.12 -70.20
C SER A 371 28.92 -21.76 -70.41
#